data_AF-A0A2M7EX56-F1
#
_entry.id   AF-A0A2M7EX56-F1
#
_cell.length_a   1.000
_cell.length_b   1.000
_cell.length_c   1.000
_cell.angle_alpha   90.00
_cell.angle_beta   90.00
_cell.angle_gamma   90.00
#
_symmetry.space_group_name_H-M   'P 1'
#
loop_
_entity.id
_entity.type
_entity.pdbx_description
1 polymer ?
#
loop_
_entity_poly.entity_id
_entity_poly.type
_entity_poly.pdbx_seq_one_letter_code
_entity_poly.pdbx_strand_id
1 'polypeptide(L)'
;MQGYAFDIAHLLAGSLVLVSFMMIYQDRLYALLNTFALQAVLLSLAVAWQAYIQGAHHLYASAAIALVFKGIIVPWALHRIVRRLGIDREVETVTGVVPTMLAGMGLVALSILLMLQLTQSAENAIAREDLAFALSVILLGMLMMVTRRTAVTQVVGFMSLENGLILAAAGAQGMPLVVEISVAFSVLIAMIVIGVFLFRIRERFDSVDLEALDDFRGERQ
;
A
#
# COMPACT_ATOMS: atom_id res chain seq x y z
N MET A 1 -1.13 -30.66 13.48
CA MET A 1 -1.43 -29.26 13.84
C MET A 1 -0.59 -28.23 13.06
N GLN A 2 0.60 -28.58 12.54
CA GLN A 2 1.43 -27.68 11.72
C GLN A 2 0.84 -27.34 10.34
N GLY A 3 0.08 -28.26 9.71
CA GLY A 3 -0.54 -28.02 8.40
C GLY A 3 -1.57 -26.88 8.37
N TYR A 4 -2.55 -26.91 9.28
CA TYR A 4 -3.60 -25.88 9.32
C TYR A 4 -3.05 -24.47 9.59
N ALA A 5 -1.98 -24.35 10.37
CA ALA A 5 -1.38 -23.06 10.65
C ALA A 5 -0.67 -22.48 9.42
N PHE A 6 -0.06 -23.33 8.62
CA PHE A 6 0.55 -22.96 7.35
C PHE A 6 -0.51 -22.55 6.30
N ASP A 7 -1.59 -23.31 6.20
CA ASP A 7 -2.68 -23.03 5.25
C ASP A 7 -3.29 -21.63 5.49
N ILE A 8 -3.45 -21.24 6.75
CA ILE A 8 -3.97 -19.92 7.12
C ILE A 8 -3.00 -18.80 6.72
N ALA A 9 -1.70 -18.98 6.95
CA ALA A 9 -0.69 -18.00 6.54
C ALA A 9 -0.70 -17.79 5.01
N HIS A 10 -0.75 -18.89 4.26
CA HIS A 10 -0.80 -18.87 2.79
C HIS A 10 -2.09 -18.25 2.27
N LEU A 11 -3.22 -18.55 2.89
CA LEU A 11 -4.49 -17.95 2.54
C LEU A 11 -4.46 -16.43 2.76
N LEU A 12 -3.88 -15.95 3.87
CA LEU A 12 -3.74 -14.52 4.16
C LEU A 12 -2.79 -13.83 3.16
N ALA A 13 -1.63 -14.44 2.87
CA ALA A 13 -0.66 -13.94 1.90
C ALA A 13 -1.23 -13.90 0.47
N GLY A 14 -1.92 -14.95 0.04
CA GLY A 14 -2.63 -14.99 -1.24
C GLY A 14 -3.76 -13.96 -1.30
N SER A 15 -4.51 -13.78 -0.20
CA SER A 15 -5.55 -12.75 -0.10
C SER A 15 -4.97 -11.33 -0.23
N LEU A 16 -3.77 -11.07 0.31
CA LEU A 16 -3.08 -9.80 0.11
C LEU A 16 -2.76 -9.52 -1.36
N VAL A 17 -2.34 -10.55 -2.12
CA VAL A 17 -2.13 -10.42 -3.58
C VAL A 17 -3.45 -10.12 -4.28
N LEU A 18 -4.53 -10.83 -3.95
CA LEU A 18 -5.86 -10.58 -4.52
C LEU A 18 -6.34 -9.14 -4.24
N VAL A 19 -6.20 -8.67 -3.00
CA VAL A 19 -6.57 -7.29 -2.65
C VAL A 19 -5.66 -6.28 -3.36
N SER A 20 -4.38 -6.59 -3.59
CA SER A 20 -3.49 -5.75 -4.40
C SER A 20 -3.99 -5.59 -5.84
N PHE A 21 -4.50 -6.66 -6.46
CA PHE A 21 -5.20 -6.56 -7.75
C PHE A 21 -6.50 -5.75 -7.64
N MET A 22 -7.31 -5.98 -6.60
CA MET A 22 -8.53 -5.18 -6.40
C MET A 22 -8.21 -3.68 -6.33
N MET A 23 -7.09 -3.29 -5.74
CA MET A 23 -6.66 -1.88 -5.69
C MET A 23 -6.27 -1.35 -7.08
N ILE A 24 -5.62 -2.14 -7.94
CA ILE A 24 -5.32 -1.75 -9.32
C ILE A 24 -6.63 -1.56 -10.12
N TYR A 25 -7.65 -2.37 -9.85
CA TYR A 25 -8.95 -2.29 -10.52
C TYR A 25 -9.78 -1.05 -10.11
N GLN A 26 -9.52 -0.43 -8.96
CA GLN A 26 -10.35 0.70 -8.51
C GLN A 26 -10.22 1.93 -9.41
N ASP A 27 -11.37 2.45 -9.84
CA ASP A 27 -11.51 3.70 -10.60
C ASP A 27 -11.93 4.89 -9.72
N ARG A 28 -12.25 4.64 -8.44
CA ARG A 28 -12.67 5.68 -7.48
C ARG A 28 -11.72 5.76 -6.30
N LEU A 29 -11.32 6.98 -5.92
CA LEU A 29 -10.38 7.21 -4.82
C LEU A 29 -10.87 6.63 -3.49
N TYR A 30 -12.14 6.80 -3.13
CA TYR A 30 -12.67 6.24 -1.88
C TYR A 30 -12.68 4.71 -1.89
N ALA A 31 -12.98 4.10 -3.04
CA ALA A 31 -12.94 2.65 -3.17
C ALA A 31 -11.50 2.14 -3.07
N LEU A 32 -10.53 2.85 -3.66
CA LEU A 32 -9.11 2.57 -3.51
C LEU A 32 -8.65 2.66 -2.04
N LEU A 33 -9.02 3.73 -1.33
CA LEU A 33 -8.67 3.92 0.08
C LEU A 33 -9.28 2.84 0.99
N ASN A 34 -10.54 2.44 0.74
CA ASN A 34 -11.17 1.35 1.49
C ASN A 34 -10.55 -0.01 1.18
N THR A 35 -10.18 -0.26 -0.08
CA THR A 35 -9.48 -1.49 -0.48
C THR A 35 -8.08 -1.54 0.14
N PHE A 36 -7.38 -0.41 0.22
CA PHE A 36 -6.12 -0.30 0.93
C PHE A 36 -6.27 -0.58 2.43
N ALA A 37 -7.33 -0.04 3.07
CA ALA A 37 -7.61 -0.34 4.47
C ALA A 37 -7.84 -1.85 4.69
N LEU A 38 -8.58 -2.50 3.79
CA LEU A 38 -8.75 -3.96 3.79
C LEU A 38 -7.41 -4.69 3.65
N GLN A 39 -6.53 -4.24 2.76
CA GLN A 39 -5.18 -4.81 2.59
C GLN A 39 -4.37 -4.69 3.89
N ALA A 40 -4.44 -3.56 4.58
CA ALA A 40 -3.76 -3.34 5.86
C ALA A 40 -4.31 -4.23 6.98
N VAL A 41 -5.64 -4.45 7.03
CA VAL A 41 -6.27 -5.39 7.97
C VAL A 41 -5.77 -6.82 7.70
N LEU A 42 -5.77 -7.26 6.44
CA LEU A 42 -5.26 -8.58 6.08
C LEU A 42 -3.78 -8.76 6.44
N LEU A 43 -2.96 -7.72 6.21
CA LEU A 43 -1.56 -7.73 6.63
C LEU A 43 -1.43 -7.87 8.14
N SER A 44 -2.19 -7.09 8.91
CA SER A 44 -2.16 -7.19 10.37
C SER A 44 -2.55 -8.59 10.85
N LEU A 45 -3.53 -9.22 10.21
CA LEU A 45 -3.91 -10.61 10.50
C LEU A 45 -2.79 -11.59 10.14
N ALA A 46 -2.15 -11.42 8.97
CA ALA A 46 -1.02 -12.24 8.54
C ALA A 46 0.15 -12.16 9.52
N VAL A 47 0.52 -10.94 9.94
CA VAL A 47 1.61 -10.71 10.90
C VAL A 47 1.26 -11.24 12.29
N ALA A 48 0.02 -11.03 12.77
CA ALA A 48 -0.42 -11.58 14.05
C ALA A 48 -0.46 -13.12 14.05
N TRP A 49 -0.80 -13.73 12.91
CA TRP A 49 -0.77 -15.18 12.74
C TRP A 49 0.67 -15.72 12.76
N GLN A 50 1.59 -15.05 12.06
CA GLN A 50 3.02 -15.37 12.12
C GLN A 50 3.59 -15.21 13.55
N ALA A 51 3.17 -14.16 14.28
CA ALA A 51 3.52 -13.96 15.69
C ALA A 51 3.12 -15.15 16.57
N TYR A 52 1.91 -15.67 16.36
CA TYR A 52 1.37 -16.82 17.07
C TYR A 52 2.17 -18.10 16.78
N ILE A 53 2.47 -18.37 15.50
CA ILE A 53 3.23 -19.57 15.09
C ILE A 53 4.66 -19.53 15.61
N GLN A 54 5.32 -18.38 15.53
CA GLN A 54 6.73 -18.22 15.90
C GLN A 54 6.94 -18.01 17.41
N GLY A 55 5.87 -17.80 18.19
CA GLY A 55 5.95 -17.46 19.63
C GLY A 55 6.59 -16.09 19.89
N ALA A 56 6.75 -15.28 18.86
CA ALA A 56 7.44 -13.99 18.88
C ALA A 56 6.47 -12.87 19.28
N HIS A 57 6.41 -12.60 20.59
CA HIS A 57 5.45 -11.66 21.18
C HIS A 57 5.61 -10.21 20.67
N HIS A 58 6.80 -9.83 20.22
CA HIS A 58 7.05 -8.49 19.65
C HIS A 58 6.26 -8.25 18.35
N LEU A 59 6.00 -9.29 17.55
CA LEU A 59 5.25 -9.16 16.30
C LEU A 59 3.77 -8.77 16.50
N TYR A 60 3.20 -8.95 17.70
CA TYR A 60 1.86 -8.44 17.99
C TYR A 60 1.82 -6.91 18.05
N ALA A 61 2.89 -6.27 18.53
CA ALA A 61 3.00 -4.82 18.51
C ALA A 61 3.05 -4.31 17.06
N SER A 62 3.86 -4.95 16.22
CA SER A 62 3.88 -4.81 14.75
C SER A 62 2.48 -4.83 14.12
N ALA A 63 1.72 -5.89 14.38
CA ALA A 63 0.39 -6.08 13.83
C ALA A 63 -0.55 -4.95 14.28
N ALA A 64 -0.54 -4.61 15.56
CA ALA A 64 -1.34 -3.52 16.11
C ALA A 64 -0.98 -2.16 15.49
N ILE A 65 0.32 -1.86 15.34
CA ILE A 65 0.79 -0.63 14.70
C ILE A 65 0.32 -0.57 13.24
N ALA A 66 0.50 -1.65 12.48
CA ALA A 66 0.04 -1.73 11.09
C ALA A 66 -1.47 -1.50 10.99
N LEU A 67 -2.26 -2.13 11.86
CA LEU A 67 -3.72 -1.98 11.87
C LEU A 67 -4.14 -0.55 12.21
N VAL A 68 -3.60 0.03 13.29
CA VAL A 68 -3.98 1.36 13.75
C VAL A 68 -3.53 2.42 12.76
N PHE A 69 -2.26 2.41 12.34
CA PHE A 69 -1.74 3.41 11.42
C PHE A 69 -2.28 3.23 9.99
N LYS A 70 -2.13 2.05 9.39
CA LYS A 70 -2.48 1.84 7.98
C LYS A 70 -3.94 1.45 7.77
N GLY A 71 -4.55 0.75 8.71
CA GLY A 71 -5.96 0.36 8.60
C GLY A 71 -6.94 1.47 8.98
N ILE A 72 -6.54 2.40 9.87
CA ILE A 72 -7.44 3.42 10.42
C ILE A 72 -6.93 4.85 10.12
N ILE A 73 -5.75 5.21 10.62
CA ILE A 73 -5.26 6.60 10.58
C ILE A 73 -5.04 7.08 9.14
N VAL A 74 -4.32 6.30 8.31
CA VAL A 74 -3.99 6.67 6.93
C VAL A 74 -5.24 6.80 6.07
N PRO A 75 -6.17 5.81 6.00
CA PRO A 75 -7.41 5.94 5.25
C PRO A 75 -8.22 7.14 5.71
N TRP A 76 -8.37 7.34 7.03
CA TRP A 76 -9.12 8.49 7.57
C TRP A 76 -8.49 9.82 7.16
N ALA A 77 -7.17 9.95 7.29
CA ALA A 77 -6.45 11.17 6.95
C ALA A 77 -6.52 11.47 5.45
N LEU A 78 -6.33 10.47 4.59
CA LEU A 78 -6.45 10.61 3.13
C LEU A 78 -7.88 10.97 2.72
N HIS A 79 -8.91 10.34 3.32
CA HIS A 79 -10.30 10.73 3.10
C HIS A 79 -10.56 12.19 3.47
N ARG A 80 -10.00 12.66 4.59
CA ARG A 80 -10.14 14.05 5.04
C ARG A 80 -9.46 15.02 4.07
N ILE A 81 -8.27 14.68 3.58
CA ILE A 81 -7.52 15.49 2.61
C ILE A 81 -8.28 15.59 1.29
N VAL A 82 -8.74 14.46 0.73
CA VAL A 82 -9.53 14.42 -0.52
C VAL A 82 -10.80 15.27 -0.40
N ARG A 83 -11.53 15.17 0.73
CA ARG A 83 -12.73 15.99 0.96
C ARG A 83 -12.44 17.48 1.08
N ARG A 84 -11.36 17.86 1.77
CA ARG A 84 -11.02 19.27 2.03
C ARG A 84 -10.51 20.01 0.79
N LEU A 85 -9.86 19.30 -0.12
CA LEU A 85 -9.20 19.88 -1.27
C LEU A 85 -10.03 19.80 -2.55
N GLY A 86 -11.22 19.18 -2.50
CA GLY A 86 -12.09 19.06 -3.67
C GLY A 86 -11.47 18.25 -4.82
N ILE A 87 -10.51 17.37 -4.52
CA ILE A 87 -9.81 16.56 -5.53
C ILE A 87 -10.84 15.70 -6.28
N ASP A 88 -10.71 15.64 -7.60
CA ASP A 88 -11.51 14.76 -8.43
C ASP A 88 -11.46 13.34 -7.90
N ARG A 89 -12.66 12.78 -7.70
CA ARG A 89 -12.82 11.50 -6.98
C ARG A 89 -12.47 10.29 -7.85
N GLU A 90 -12.19 10.53 -9.13
CA GLU A 90 -11.81 9.53 -10.11
C GLU A 90 -10.31 9.27 -10.04
N VAL A 91 -9.94 8.02 -10.24
CA VAL A 91 -8.54 7.63 -10.22
C VAL A 91 -7.98 7.79 -11.63
N GLU A 92 -7.17 8.82 -11.83
CA GLU A 92 -6.45 9.00 -13.09
C GLU A 92 -5.31 7.98 -13.23
N THR A 93 -5.37 7.18 -14.30
CA THR A 93 -4.32 6.23 -14.66
C THR A 93 -3.50 6.71 -15.85
N VAL A 94 -2.25 6.25 -15.93
CA VAL A 94 -1.39 6.43 -17.11
C VAL A 94 -1.76 5.43 -18.19
N THR A 95 -2.11 4.20 -17.79
CA THR A 95 -2.48 3.07 -18.66
C THR A 95 -3.88 2.58 -18.33
N GLY A 96 -4.54 1.88 -19.26
CA GLY A 96 -5.83 1.25 -18.99
C GLY A 96 -5.75 0.16 -17.92
N VAL A 97 -6.89 -0.18 -17.30
CA VAL A 97 -6.96 -1.21 -16.25
C VAL A 97 -6.54 -2.59 -16.78
N VAL A 98 -6.99 -2.98 -17.99
CA VAL A 98 -6.69 -4.29 -18.60
C VAL A 98 -5.18 -4.54 -18.81
N PRO A 99 -4.41 -3.68 -19.52
CA PRO A 99 -2.98 -3.91 -19.68
C PRO A 99 -2.23 -3.89 -18.35
N THR A 100 -2.69 -3.08 -17.38
CA THR A 100 -2.11 -3.04 -16.04
C THR A 100 -2.36 -4.33 -15.26
N MET A 101 -3.57 -4.90 -15.36
CA MET A 101 -3.92 -6.20 -14.79
C MET A 101 -3.03 -7.31 -15.38
N LEU A 102 -2.87 -7.34 -16.72
CA LEU A 102 -2.02 -8.33 -17.40
C LEU A 102 -0.55 -8.20 -16.98
N ALA A 103 -0.03 -6.97 -16.90
CA ALA A 103 1.29 -6.72 -16.37
C ALA A 103 1.43 -7.22 -14.92
N GLY A 104 0.42 -6.96 -14.08
CA GLY A 104 0.37 -7.45 -12.71
C GLY A 104 0.40 -8.98 -12.63
N MET A 105 -0.37 -9.68 -13.46
CA MET A 105 -0.34 -11.14 -13.56
C MET A 105 1.05 -11.65 -13.96
N GLY A 106 1.69 -10.98 -14.92
CA GLY A 106 3.07 -11.27 -15.34
C GLY A 106 4.08 -11.07 -14.20
N LEU A 107 3.93 -10.02 -13.39
CA LEU A 107 4.81 -9.76 -12.23
C LEU A 107 4.61 -10.78 -11.11
N VAL A 108 3.38 -11.24 -10.87
CA VAL A 108 3.12 -12.33 -9.91
C VAL A 108 3.75 -13.63 -10.40
N ALA A 109 3.55 -13.98 -11.68
CA ALA A 109 4.19 -15.16 -12.28
C ALA A 109 5.73 -15.06 -12.19
N LEU A 110 6.30 -13.88 -12.49
CA LEU A 110 7.73 -13.62 -12.35
C LEU A 110 8.20 -13.81 -10.91
N SER A 111 7.46 -13.30 -9.92
CA SER A 111 7.80 -13.44 -8.50
C SER A 111 7.88 -14.90 -8.09
N ILE A 112 6.90 -15.71 -8.50
CA ILE A 112 6.88 -17.15 -8.23
C ILE A 112 8.06 -17.85 -8.92
N LEU A 113 8.30 -17.57 -10.21
CA LEU A 113 9.42 -18.16 -10.96
C LEU A 113 10.78 -17.82 -10.34
N LEU A 114 10.98 -16.57 -9.93
CA LEU A 114 12.20 -16.12 -9.27
C LEU A 114 12.40 -16.86 -7.94
N MET A 115 11.36 -16.96 -7.12
CA MET A 115 11.48 -17.67 -5.84
C MET A 115 11.71 -19.18 -6.01
N LEU A 116 11.12 -19.80 -7.04
CA LEU A 116 11.40 -21.19 -7.40
C LEU A 116 12.86 -21.40 -7.80
N GLN A 117 13.48 -20.46 -8.53
CA GLN A 117 14.88 -20.54 -8.94
C GLN A 117 15.88 -20.19 -7.84
N LEU A 118 15.68 -19.06 -7.16
CA LEU A 118 16.60 -18.54 -6.15
C LEU A 118 16.70 -19.44 -4.94
N THR A 119 15.63 -20.19 -4.66
CA THR A 119 15.57 -20.99 -3.44
C THR A 119 15.84 -22.46 -3.68
N GLN A 120 16.24 -22.90 -4.89
CA GLN A 120 16.51 -24.31 -5.20
C GLN A 120 17.41 -25.00 -4.15
N SER A 121 18.34 -24.26 -3.54
CA SER A 121 19.29 -24.75 -2.53
C SER A 121 18.84 -24.63 -1.07
N ALA A 122 17.71 -23.98 -0.74
CA ALA A 122 17.31 -23.79 0.66
C ALA A 122 16.40 -24.92 1.15
N GLU A 123 16.72 -25.54 2.28
CA GLU A 123 16.05 -26.75 2.78
C GLU A 123 14.56 -26.57 3.14
N ASN A 124 14.05 -25.33 3.26
CA ASN A 124 12.68 -25.05 3.68
C ASN A 124 11.81 -24.55 2.52
N ALA A 125 10.97 -25.41 1.94
CA ALA A 125 9.98 -25.05 0.90
C ALA A 125 8.99 -23.97 1.37
N ILE A 126 8.70 -23.94 2.67
CA ILE A 126 7.70 -23.08 3.33
C ILE A 126 8.10 -21.59 3.27
N ALA A 127 9.37 -21.27 3.54
CA ALA A 127 9.84 -19.88 3.47
C ALA A 127 9.83 -19.33 2.03
N ARG A 128 9.81 -20.22 1.02
CA ARG A 128 9.84 -19.84 -0.40
C ARG A 128 8.53 -19.21 -0.85
N GLU A 129 7.41 -19.79 -0.43
CA GLU A 129 6.07 -19.40 -0.89
C GLU A 129 5.62 -18.08 -0.25
N ASP A 130 5.82 -17.91 1.07
CA ASP A 130 5.55 -16.64 1.76
C ASP A 130 6.35 -15.47 1.16
N LEU A 131 7.61 -15.70 0.81
CA LEU A 131 8.46 -14.71 0.14
C LEU A 131 8.00 -14.42 -1.30
N ALA A 132 7.46 -15.41 -2.02
CA ALA A 132 6.91 -15.21 -3.36
C ALA A 132 5.67 -14.32 -3.34
N PHE A 133 4.78 -14.52 -2.37
CA PHE A 133 3.62 -13.64 -2.16
C PHE A 133 4.06 -12.23 -1.74
N ALA A 134 5.03 -12.11 -0.83
CA ALA A 134 5.55 -10.81 -0.42
C ALA A 134 6.17 -10.04 -1.60
N LEU A 135 7.01 -10.70 -2.40
CA LEU A 135 7.60 -10.11 -3.61
C LEU A 135 6.51 -9.71 -4.61
N SER A 136 5.48 -10.53 -4.78
CA SER A 136 4.32 -10.21 -5.62
C SER A 136 3.63 -8.91 -5.17
N VAL A 137 3.35 -8.76 -3.87
CA VAL A 137 2.73 -7.54 -3.30
C VAL A 137 3.64 -6.32 -3.50
N ILE A 138 4.96 -6.47 -3.34
CA ILE A 138 5.94 -5.41 -3.59
C ILE A 138 5.89 -4.96 -5.05
N LEU A 139 5.96 -5.90 -6.00
CA LEU A 139 5.93 -5.59 -7.43
C LEU A 139 4.59 -4.98 -7.87
N LEU A 140 3.47 -5.47 -7.34
CA LEU A 140 2.14 -4.90 -7.61
C LEU A 140 1.99 -3.49 -7.03
N GLY A 141 2.53 -3.23 -5.83
CA GLY A 141 2.60 -1.89 -5.24
C GLY A 141 3.42 -0.92 -6.09
N MET A 142 4.58 -1.36 -6.60
CA MET A 142 5.38 -0.58 -7.55
C MET A 142 4.64 -0.32 -8.85
N LEU A 143 4.01 -1.34 -9.44
CA LEU A 143 3.22 -1.19 -10.67
C LEU A 143 2.10 -0.15 -10.47
N MET A 144 1.43 -0.17 -9.32
CA MET A 144 0.44 0.84 -8.98
C MET A 144 1.05 2.24 -8.90
N MET A 145 2.19 2.39 -8.24
CA MET A 145 2.86 3.68 -8.13
C MET A 145 3.25 4.25 -9.51
N VAL A 146 3.69 3.39 -10.44
CA VAL A 146 4.08 3.79 -11.81
C VAL A 146 2.86 4.13 -12.68
N THR A 147 1.73 3.45 -12.48
CA THR A 147 0.55 3.59 -13.36
C THR A 147 -0.45 4.65 -12.89
N ARG A 148 -0.23 5.28 -11.73
CA ARG A 148 -1.16 6.26 -11.16
C ARG A 148 -0.59 7.69 -11.20
N ARG A 149 -1.44 8.66 -11.54
CA ARG A 149 -1.02 10.06 -11.80
C ARG A 149 -1.04 10.97 -10.57
N THR A 150 -1.92 10.71 -9.60
CA THR A 150 -2.12 11.62 -8.48
C THR A 150 -1.24 11.26 -7.29
N ALA A 151 -0.77 12.27 -6.54
CA ALA A 151 0.08 12.03 -5.36
C ALA A 151 -0.58 11.08 -4.33
N VAL A 152 -1.90 11.20 -4.13
CA VAL A 152 -2.66 10.33 -3.21
C VAL A 152 -2.59 8.87 -3.64
N THR A 153 -2.77 8.59 -4.93
CA THR A 153 -2.79 7.21 -5.45
C THR A 153 -1.40 6.60 -5.51
N GLN A 154 -0.38 7.41 -5.81
CA GLN A 154 1.03 6.99 -5.73
C GLN A 154 1.42 6.60 -4.30
N VAL A 155 0.93 7.33 -3.30
CA VAL A 155 1.22 7.03 -1.89
C VAL A 155 0.52 5.77 -1.45
N VAL A 156 -0.72 5.56 -1.87
CA VAL A 156 -1.39 4.27 -1.63
C VAL A 156 -0.59 3.11 -2.26
N GLY A 157 -0.03 3.30 -3.46
CA GLY A 157 0.87 2.34 -4.09
C GLY A 157 2.15 2.08 -3.28
N PHE A 158 2.81 3.14 -2.79
CA PHE A 158 3.96 3.04 -1.89
C PHE A 158 3.64 2.30 -0.58
N MET A 159 2.48 2.60 0.03
CA MET A 159 2.04 1.95 1.27
C MET A 159 1.74 0.47 1.04
N SER A 160 1.17 0.10 -0.12
CA SER A 160 0.99 -1.29 -0.55
C SER A 160 2.32 -2.01 -0.76
N LEU A 161 3.31 -1.36 -1.37
CA LEU A 161 4.66 -1.90 -1.52
C LEU A 161 5.27 -2.22 -0.15
N GLU A 162 5.17 -1.27 0.78
CA GLU A 162 5.66 -1.45 2.14
C GLU A 162 4.92 -2.59 2.88
N ASN A 163 3.63 -2.79 2.63
CA ASN A 163 2.90 -3.95 3.15
C ASN A 163 3.52 -5.27 2.70
N GLY A 164 4.00 -5.35 1.46
CA GLY A 164 4.74 -6.51 0.96
C GLY A 164 6.10 -6.70 1.66
N LEU A 165 6.82 -5.61 1.97
CA LEU A 165 8.07 -5.69 2.75
C LEU A 165 7.83 -6.20 4.18
N ILE A 166 6.75 -5.74 4.82
CA ILE A 166 6.37 -6.22 6.16
C ILE A 166 6.02 -7.71 6.11
N LEU A 167 5.28 -8.14 5.08
CA LEU A 167 4.95 -9.56 4.89
C LEU A 167 6.23 -10.40 4.72
N ALA A 168 7.20 -9.95 3.91
CA ALA A 168 8.49 -10.62 3.75
C ALA A 168 9.25 -10.73 5.08
N ALA A 169 9.32 -9.63 5.84
CA ALA A 169 10.03 -9.58 7.11
C ALA A 169 9.41 -10.50 8.17
N ALA A 170 8.08 -10.55 8.23
CA ALA A 170 7.34 -11.44 9.13
C ALA A 170 7.52 -12.92 8.75
N GLY A 171 7.54 -13.24 7.45
CA GLY A 171 7.77 -14.61 6.95
C GLY A 171 9.21 -15.09 7.14
N ALA A 172 10.20 -14.19 7.14
CA ALA A 172 11.62 -14.52 7.27
C ALA A 172 12.14 -14.68 8.72
N GLN A 173 11.24 -14.83 9.72
CA GLN A 173 11.56 -15.00 11.16
C GLN A 173 12.45 -13.90 11.77
N GLY A 174 12.41 -12.69 11.23
CA GLY A 174 13.46 -11.73 11.53
C GLY A 174 13.05 -10.28 11.49
N MET A 175 11.79 -9.92 11.73
CA MET A 175 11.40 -8.50 11.78
C MET A 175 12.04 -7.83 13.00
N PRO A 176 13.17 -7.11 12.86
CA PRO A 176 13.81 -6.46 13.99
C PRO A 176 12.94 -5.26 14.37
N LEU A 177 12.92 -4.89 15.65
CA LEU A 177 12.20 -3.69 16.13
C LEU A 177 12.56 -2.42 15.33
N VAL A 178 13.76 -2.35 14.76
CA VAL A 178 14.19 -1.26 13.88
C VAL A 178 13.32 -1.17 12.62
N VAL A 179 12.92 -2.30 12.03
CA VAL A 179 12.05 -2.33 10.84
C VAL A 179 10.64 -1.87 11.21
N GLU A 180 10.11 -2.24 12.37
CA GLU A 180 8.81 -1.73 12.85
C GLU A 180 8.76 -0.21 12.93
N ILE A 181 9.75 0.38 13.62
CA ILE A 181 9.83 1.83 13.82
C ILE A 181 10.05 2.54 12.49
N SER A 182 10.90 1.98 11.63
CA SER A 182 11.17 2.54 10.30
C SER A 182 9.92 2.59 9.44
N VAL A 183 9.08 1.54 9.49
CA VAL A 183 7.80 1.48 8.77
C VAL A 183 6.83 2.53 9.30
N ALA A 184 6.60 2.59 10.60
CA ALA A 184 5.69 3.57 11.19
C ALA A 184 6.14 5.01 10.87
N PHE A 185 7.45 5.26 10.91
CA PHE A 185 8.04 6.54 10.57
C PHE A 185 7.89 6.89 9.09
N SER A 186 8.10 5.91 8.18
CA SER A 186 7.92 6.11 6.74
C SER A 186 6.50 6.61 6.42
N VAL A 187 5.50 5.98 7.06
CA VAL A 187 4.08 6.34 6.89
C VAL A 187 3.82 7.76 7.37
N LEU A 188 4.35 8.14 8.53
CA LEU A 188 4.21 9.49 9.08
C LEU A 188 4.81 10.54 8.14
N ILE A 189 6.03 10.31 7.67
CA ILE A 189 6.71 11.23 6.74
C ILE A 189 5.93 11.35 5.44
N ALA A 190 5.49 10.23 4.85
CA ALA A 190 4.70 10.26 3.61
C ALA A 190 3.44 11.11 3.78
N MET A 191 2.69 10.91 4.88
CA MET A 191 1.48 11.68 5.17
C MET A 191 1.75 13.18 5.34
N ILE A 192 2.83 13.55 6.03
CA ILE A 192 3.24 14.96 6.20
C ILE A 192 3.58 15.58 4.84
N VAL A 193 4.43 14.91 4.05
CA VAL A 193 4.90 15.43 2.76
C VAL A 193 3.71 15.66 1.82
N ILE A 194 2.78 14.71 1.72
CA ILE A 194 1.57 14.84 0.90
C ILE A 194 0.67 15.94 1.42
N GLY A 195 0.43 15.97 2.74
CA GLY A 195 -0.43 16.97 3.36
C GLY A 195 0.07 18.38 3.07
N VAL A 196 1.37 18.62 3.25
CA VAL A 196 2.03 19.90 2.95
C VAL A 196 1.96 20.21 1.45
N PHE A 197 2.32 19.24 0.59
CA PHE A 197 2.33 19.43 -0.85
C PHE A 197 0.95 19.80 -1.39
N LEU A 198 -0.07 19.05 -0.98
CA LEU A 198 -1.45 19.28 -1.40
C LEU A 198 -2.04 20.57 -0.83
N PHE A 199 -1.72 20.93 0.42
CA PHE A 199 -2.16 22.20 1.01
C PHE A 199 -1.53 23.40 0.31
N ARG A 200 -0.22 23.33 0.02
CA ARG A 200 0.53 24.40 -0.65
C ARG A 200 0.07 24.61 -2.09
N ILE A 201 -0.32 23.54 -2.80
CA ILE A 201 -0.92 23.67 -4.14
C ILE A 201 -2.23 24.45 -4.07
N ARG A 202 -3.11 24.15 -3.12
CA ARG A 202 -4.40 24.85 -3.00
C ARG A 202 -4.23 26.33 -2.67
N GLU A 203 -3.34 26.68 -1.75
CA GLU A 203 -3.08 28.08 -1.37
C GLU A 203 -2.51 28.90 -2.55
N ARG A 204 -1.77 28.25 -3.47
CA ARG A 204 -1.29 28.90 -4.70
C ARG A 204 -2.41 29.10 -5.73
N PHE A 205 -3.42 28.22 -5.79
CA PHE A 205 -4.57 28.37 -6.70
C PHE A 205 -5.59 29.39 -6.19
N ASP A 206 -5.89 29.41 -4.87
CA ASP A 206 -6.79 30.41 -4.27
C ASP A 206 -6.24 31.86 -4.43
N SER A 207 -4.91 32.04 -4.44
CA SER A 207 -4.29 33.36 -4.68
C SER A 207 -4.34 33.81 -6.15
N VAL A 208 -4.25 32.88 -7.11
CA VAL A 208 -4.25 33.20 -8.55
C VAL A 208 -5.65 33.56 -9.06
N ASP A 209 -6.70 32.92 -8.54
CA ASP A 209 -8.09 33.21 -8.95
C ASP A 209 -8.55 34.59 -8.48
N LEU A 210 -8.02 35.08 -7.36
CA LEU A 210 -8.31 36.43 -6.83
C LEU A 210 -7.64 37.54 -7.66
N GLU A 211 -6.40 37.34 -8.12
CA GLU A 211 -5.70 38.28 -9.01
C GLU A 211 -6.39 38.35 -10.40
N ALA A 212 -6.84 37.23 -10.95
CA ALA A 212 -7.53 37.19 -12.24
C ALA A 212 -8.92 37.87 -12.21
N LEU A 213 -9.60 37.87 -11.06
CA LEU A 213 -10.89 38.53 -10.89
C LEU A 213 -10.79 40.05 -10.66
N ASP A 214 -9.68 40.54 -10.10
CA ASP A 214 -9.44 41.98 -9.92
C ASP A 214 -9.05 42.67 -11.22
N ASP A 215 -8.33 41.97 -12.12
CA ASP A 215 -7.91 42.52 -13.42
C ASP A 215 -9.11 42.85 -14.34
N PHE A 216 -10.18 42.03 -14.29
CA PHE A 216 -11.41 42.28 -15.05
C PHE A 216 -12.33 43.37 -14.47
N ARG A 217 -12.04 43.89 -13.27
CA ARG A 217 -12.78 45.01 -12.67
C ARG A 217 -12.10 46.37 -12.85
N GLY A 218 -10.87 46.39 -13.38
CA GLY A 218 -10.10 47.62 -13.62
C GLY A 218 -10.41 48.36 -14.93
N GLU A 219 -11.01 47.73 -15.94
CA GLU A 219 -11.20 48.33 -17.28
C GLU A 219 -12.55 49.05 -17.49
N ARG A 220 -13.16 49.58 -16.43
CA ARG A 220 -14.31 50.50 -16.55
C ARG A 220 -14.03 51.84 -15.89
N GLN A 221 -13.10 52.60 -16.46
CA GLN A 221 -13.10 54.07 -16.39
C GLN A 221 -12.72 54.66 -17.74
#